data_AF-A0A558H223-F1
#
_entry.id   AF-A0A558H223-F1
#
_cell.length_a   1.000
_cell.length_b   1.000
_cell.length_c   1.000
_cell.angle_alpha   90.00
_cell.angle_beta   90.00
_cell.angle_gamma   90.00
#
_symmetry.space_group_name_H-M   'P 1'
#
loop_
_entity.id
_entity.type
_entity.pdbx_description
1 polymer ?
#
loop_
_entity_poly.entity_id
_entity_poly.type
_entity_poly.pdbx_seq_one_letter_code
_entity_poly.pdbx_strand_id
1 'polypeptide(L)' 'GFSDTRQAARRYFKNDTHSIVAKTLQLLAAKGEVEEGALEKAIEKYRLLDVNAGTTGGAGGDA' A
#
# COMPACT_ATOMS: atom_id res chain seq x y z
N GLY A 1 -11.03 18.66 -2.30
CA GLY A 1 -9.92 18.26 -3.20
C GLY A 1 -8.75 17.80 -2.35
N PHE A 2 -7.98 16.83 -2.82
CA PHE A 2 -6.74 16.38 -2.16
C PHE A 2 -5.56 17.07 -2.84
N SER A 3 -4.75 17.81 -2.09
CA SER A 3 -3.61 18.59 -2.61
C SER A 3 -2.32 18.06 -2.01
N ASP A 4 -1.73 17.06 -2.67
CA ASP A 4 -0.46 16.43 -2.28
C ASP A 4 0.18 15.81 -3.55
N THR A 5 1.29 15.11 -3.39
CA THR A 5 1.92 14.32 -4.45
C THR A 5 0.99 13.19 -4.95
N ARG A 6 1.19 12.76 -6.19
CA ARG A 6 0.44 11.62 -6.77
C ARG A 6 0.64 10.33 -5.96
N GLN A 7 1.83 10.14 -5.40
CA GLN A 7 2.18 8.97 -4.59
C GLN A 7 1.40 8.97 -3.27
N ALA A 8 1.40 10.09 -2.55
CA ALA A 8 0.62 10.26 -1.33
C ALA A 8 -0.88 10.11 -1.59
N ALA A 9 -1.38 10.62 -2.72
CA ALA A 9 -2.78 10.44 -3.12
C ALA A 9 -3.15 8.97 -3.29
N ARG A 10 -2.32 8.19 -3.99
CA ARG A 10 -2.57 6.76 -4.18
C ARG A 10 -2.59 5.99 -2.87
N ARG A 11 -1.67 6.30 -1.96
CA ARG A 11 -1.64 5.72 -0.62
C ARG A 11 -2.90 6.11 0.18
N TYR A 12 -3.28 7.38 0.17
CA TYR A 12 -4.51 7.85 0.83
C TYR A 12 -5.75 7.12 0.33
N PHE A 13 -5.88 6.93 -0.99
CA PHE A 13 -6.95 6.17 -1.62
C PHE A 13 -6.75 4.65 -1.62
N LYS A 14 -5.64 4.15 -1.02
CA LYS A 14 -5.30 2.74 -0.87
C LYS A 14 -5.21 1.95 -2.19
N ASN A 15 -4.81 2.61 -3.27
CA ASN A 15 -4.70 2.02 -4.60
C ASN A 15 -3.26 1.94 -5.15
N ASP A 16 -2.26 2.17 -4.29
CA ASP A 16 -0.87 1.84 -4.59
C ASP A 16 -0.59 0.33 -4.43
N THR A 17 0.55 -0.12 -4.97
CA THR A 17 0.94 -1.53 -4.97
C THR A 17 0.97 -2.14 -3.57
N HIS A 18 1.52 -1.45 -2.55
CA HIS A 18 1.63 -2.03 -1.22
C HIS A 18 0.25 -2.12 -0.52
N SER A 19 -0.67 -1.20 -0.81
CA SER A 19 -2.06 -1.32 -0.34
C SER A 19 -2.75 -2.54 -0.93
N ILE A 20 -2.53 -2.80 -2.23
CA ILE A 20 -3.08 -3.99 -2.90
C ILE A 20 -2.45 -5.27 -2.31
N VAL A 21 -1.13 -5.32 -2.13
CA VAL A 21 -0.44 -6.46 -1.52
C VAL A 21 -1.00 -6.78 -0.14
N ALA A 22 -1.16 -5.78 0.74
CA ALA A 22 -1.74 -5.98 2.06
C ALA A 22 -3.18 -6.50 1.99
N LYS A 23 -4.00 -5.98 1.06
CA LYS A 23 -5.36 -6.49 0.88
C LYS A 23 -5.37 -7.95 0.39
N THR A 24 -4.46 -8.31 -0.51
CA THR A 24 -4.31 -9.69 -0.99
C THR A 24 -3.88 -10.61 0.15
N LEU A 25 -2.89 -10.22 0.96
CA LEU A 25 -2.43 -11.00 2.11
C LEU A 25 -3.54 -11.20 3.14
N GLN A 26 -4.33 -10.16 3.43
CA GLN A 26 -5.51 -10.29 4.28
C GLN A 26 -6.48 -11.37 3.77
N LEU A 27 -6.76 -11.39 2.47
CA LEU A 27 -7.68 -12.36 1.87
C LEU A 27 -7.10 -13.78 1.86
N LEU A 28 -5.80 -13.94 1.63
CA LEU A 28 -5.13 -15.24 1.68
C LEU A 28 -5.05 -15.79 3.11
N ALA A 29 -4.79 -14.92 4.10
CA ALA A 29 -4.76 -15.29 5.51
C ALA A 29 -6.13 -15.78 5.98
N ALA A 30 -7.21 -15.10 5.57
CA ALA A 30 -8.58 -15.53 5.84
C ALA A 30 -8.94 -16.91 5.26
N LYS A 31 -8.18 -17.39 4.26
CA LYS A 31 -8.32 -18.74 3.68
C LYS A 31 -7.34 -19.77 4.25
N GLY A 32 -6.43 -19.36 5.13
CA GLY A 32 -5.34 -20.19 5.63
C GLY A 32 -4.25 -20.51 4.60
N GLU A 33 -4.19 -19.76 3.49
CA GLU A 33 -3.19 -19.95 2.43
C GLU A 33 -1.83 -19.30 2.76
N VAL A 34 -1.83 -18.34 3.70
CA VAL A 34 -0.63 -17.72 4.28
C VAL A 34 -0.79 -17.60 5.79
N GLU A 35 0.30 -17.27 6.49
CA GLU A 35 0.30 -17.01 7.93
C GLU A 35 -0.71 -15.92 8.30
N GLU A 36 -1.45 -16.12 9.41
CA GLU A 36 -2.48 -15.20 9.89
C GLU A 36 -1.94 -13.77 10.09
N GLY A 37 -0.70 -13.64 10.56
CA GLY A 37 0.00 -12.36 10.77
C GLY A 37 0.59 -11.69 9.52
N ALA A 38 0.30 -12.20 8.31
CA ALA A 38 0.88 -11.67 7.08
C ALA A 38 0.47 -10.23 6.77
N LEU A 39 -0.76 -9.83 7.16
CA LEU A 39 -1.24 -8.46 7.00
C LEU A 39 -0.47 -7.49 7.89
N GLU A 40 -0.32 -7.80 9.18
CA GLU A 40 0.38 -6.98 10.17
C GLU A 40 1.82 -6.75 9.73
N LYS A 41 2.51 -7.82 9.32
CA LYS A 41 3.87 -7.73 8.78
C LYS A 41 3.95 -6.81 7.57
N ALA A 42 2.96 -6.83 6.68
CA ALA A 42 2.91 -5.94 5.52
C ALA A 42 2.64 -4.48 5.91
N ILE A 43 1.75 -4.24 6.88
CA ILE A 43 1.48 -2.89 7.42
C ILE A 43 2.76 -2.27 7.95
N GLU A 44 3.51 -3.01 8.77
CA GLU A 44 4.77 -2.55 9.35
C GLU A 44 5.86 -2.38 8.28
N LYS A 45 6.11 -3.42 7.48
CA LYS A 45 7.16 -3.43 6.46
C LYS A 45 7.02 -2.31 5.44
N TYR A 46 5.80 -2.02 5.00
CA TYR A 46 5.53 -1.00 3.98
C TYR A 46 5.08 0.33 4.56
N ARG A 47 5.08 0.47 5.89
CA ARG A 47 4.62 1.67 6.61
C ARG A 47 3.28 2.17 6.07
N LEU A 48 2.29 1.30 5.96
CA LEU A 48 1.03 1.59 5.23
C LEU A 48 0.19 2.71 5.87
N LEU A 49 0.48 3.07 7.12
CA LEU A 49 -0.16 4.18 7.82
C LEU A 49 0.49 5.54 7.53
N ASP A 50 1.62 5.55 6.83
CA ASP A 50 2.31 6.77 6.39
C ASP A 50 1.98 7.03 4.91
N VAL A 51 1.28 8.14 4.66
CA VAL A 51 0.91 8.57 3.31
C VAL A 51 2.13 8.80 2.41
N ASN A 52 3.26 9.18 2.98
CA ASN A 52 4.49 9.50 2.25
C ASN A 52 5.39 8.28 2.00
N ALA A 53 5.06 7.11 2.56
CA ALA A 53 5.81 5.87 2.35
C ALA A 53 5.43 5.13 1.04
N GLY A 54 4.46 5.64 0.28
CA GLY A 54 4.07 5.09 -1.01
C GLY A 54 5.13 5.35 -2.09
N THR A 55 5.69 4.29 -2.68
CA THR A 55 6.71 4.39 -3.74
C THR A 55 6.15 4.17 -5.15
N THR A 56 4.85 3.85 -5.28
CA THR A 56 4.23 3.51 -6.56
C THR A 56 3.86 4.75 -7.36
N GLY A 57 4.27 4.78 -8.63
CA GLY A 57 4.06 5.92 -9.52
C GLY A 57 5.21 6.90 -9.40
N GLY A 58 6.40 6.49 -9.86
CA GLY A 58 7.56 7.36 -10.01
C GLY A 58 7.21 8.66 -10.72
N ALA A 59 8.06 9.68 -10.56
CA ALA A 59 7.89 11.00 -11.16
C ALA A 59 7.81 10.88 -12.69
N GLY A 60 6.60 10.68 -13.22
CA GLY A 60 6.29 10.88 -14.63
C GLY A 60 6.24 12.37 -14.87
N GLY A 61 7.42 12.96 -15.06
CA GLY A 61 7.64 14.39 -15.22
C GLY A 61 9.07 14.70 -15.62
N ASP A 62 9.56 14.03 -16.66
CA ASP A 62 10.57 14.58 -17.57
C ASP A 62 10.12 14.23 -18.99
N ALA A 63 9.46 15.21 -19.62
CA ALA A 63 9.31 15.41 -21.06
C ALA A 63 9.28 16.92 -21.28
#